data_AF-A0A920MW07-F1
#
_entry.id   AF-A0A920MW07-F1
#
_cell.length_a   1.000
_cell.length_b   1.000
_cell.length_c   1.000
_cell.angle_alpha   90.00
_cell.angle_beta   90.00
_cell.angle_gamma   90.00
#
_symmetry.space_group_name_H-M   'P 1'
#
loop_
_entity.id
_entity.type
_entity.pdbx_description
1 polymer ?
#
loop_
_entity_poly.entity_id
_entity_poly.type
_entity_poly.pdbx_seq_one_letter_code
_entity_poly.pdbx_strand_id
1 'polypeptide(L)'
;MPNHSNYCPDQPAADALYEIKKKINFPLVADIHFNYRMALEAVDAGADKIRINPGNIGGKNKVKEVLDKVSSAGLPIRIGVNAGVLRKI
;
A
#
# COMPACT_ATOMS: atom_id res chain seq x y z
N MET A 1 -0.08 -7.12 -23.03
CA MET A 1 -0.64 -7.60 -21.75
C MET A 1 -0.91 -6.37 -20.89
N PRO A 2 -2.06 -6.25 -20.21
CA PRO A 2 -2.21 -5.16 -19.24
C PRO A 2 -1.09 -5.30 -18.20
N ASN A 3 -0.38 -4.21 -17.95
CA ASN A 3 0.66 -4.19 -16.92
C ASN A 3 -0.04 -4.43 -15.57
N HIS A 4 0.06 -5.64 -15.04
CA HIS A 4 -0.41 -5.98 -13.69
C HIS A 4 0.55 -5.41 -12.63
N SER A 5 0.84 -4.11 -12.71
CA SER A 5 1.62 -3.45 -11.68
C SER A 5 0.78 -3.38 -10.41
N ASN A 6 1.29 -3.93 -9.33
CA ASN A 6 0.70 -3.85 -7.99
C ASN A 6 0.92 -2.48 -7.31
N TYR A 7 1.41 -1.50 -8.08
CA TYR A 7 1.68 -0.14 -7.65
C TYR A 7 0.37 0.66 -7.59
N CYS A 8 0.15 1.36 -6.47
CA CYS A 8 -1.09 2.10 -6.22
C CYS A 8 -0.81 3.61 -6.00
N PRO A 9 -0.68 4.41 -7.07
CA PRO A 9 -0.37 5.83 -6.97
C PRO A 9 -1.59 6.71 -6.62
N ASP A 10 -2.79 6.30 -7.04
CA ASP A 10 -4.00 7.12 -7.04
C ASP A 10 -5.28 6.28 -6.87
N GLN A 11 -6.42 6.96 -6.73
CA GLN A 11 -7.72 6.31 -6.49
C GLN A 11 -8.10 5.34 -7.63
N PRO A 12 -7.93 5.68 -8.93
CA PRO A 12 -8.21 4.72 -10.00
C PRO A 12 -7.41 3.41 -9.87
N ALA A 13 -6.15 3.47 -9.42
CA ALA A 13 -5.38 2.27 -9.15
C ALA A 13 -5.91 1.48 -7.94
N ALA A 14 -6.36 2.16 -6.88
CA ALA A 14 -6.99 1.51 -5.74
C ALA A 14 -8.31 0.82 -6.13
N ASP A 15 -9.14 1.47 -6.94
CA ASP A 15 -10.40 0.91 -7.45
C ASP A 15 -10.12 -0.31 -8.37
N ALA A 16 -9.04 -0.23 -9.16
CA ALA A 16 -8.61 -1.36 -10.00
C ALA A 16 -8.17 -2.57 -9.16
N LEU A 17 -7.59 -2.39 -7.97
CA LEU A 17 -7.25 -3.51 -7.08
C LEU A 17 -8.49 -4.34 -6.73
N TYR A 18 -9.62 -3.69 -6.45
CA TYR A 18 -10.88 -4.37 -6.14
C TYR A 18 -11.35 -5.23 -7.31
N GLU A 19 -11.34 -4.68 -8.53
CA GLU A 19 -11.72 -5.42 -9.74
C GLU A 19 -10.76 -6.55 -10.10
N ILE A 20 -9.45 -6.38 -9.83
CA ILE A 20 -8.45 -7.43 -9.98
C ILE A 20 -8.69 -8.54 -8.96
N LYS A 21 -8.90 -8.21 -7.68
CA LYS A 21 -9.13 -9.16 -6.59
C LYS A 21 -10.34 -10.08 -6.85
N LYS A 22 -11.38 -9.59 -7.52
CA LYS A 22 -12.52 -10.42 -7.96
C LYS A 22 -12.16 -11.48 -9.00
N LYS A 23 -11.11 -11.25 -9.80
CA LYS A 23 -10.75 -12.06 -10.96
C LYS A 23 -9.59 -13.02 -10.70
N ILE A 24 -8.88 -12.86 -9.57
CA ILE A 24 -7.73 -13.66 -9.21
C ILE A 24 -7.99 -14.47 -7.94
N ASN A 25 -7.32 -15.62 -7.82
CA ASN A 25 -7.39 -16.49 -6.64
C ASN A 25 -6.07 -16.55 -5.85
N PHE A 26 -5.07 -15.76 -6.24
CA PHE A 26 -3.77 -15.69 -5.57
C PHE A 26 -3.62 -14.37 -4.79
N PRO A 27 -2.71 -14.33 -3.79
CA PRO A 27 -2.50 -13.12 -2.99
C PRO A 27 -1.95 -11.94 -3.81
N LEU A 28 -2.45 -10.74 -3.52
CA LEU A 28 -2.07 -9.47 -4.13
C LEU A 28 -1.44 -8.54 -3.07
N VAL A 29 -0.28 -7.99 -3.39
CA VAL A 29 0.45 -7.08 -2.50
C VAL A 29 0.33 -5.66 -3.03
N ALA A 30 -0.38 -4.75 -2.38
CA ALA A 30 -0.43 -3.35 -2.80
C ALA A 30 0.86 -2.61 -2.42
N ASP A 31 1.51 -1.98 -3.40
CA ASP A 31 2.75 -1.22 -3.22
C ASP A 31 2.47 0.29 -3.26
N ILE A 32 2.55 0.94 -2.10
CA ILE A 32 2.24 2.35 -1.91
C ILE A 32 3.51 3.14 -1.58
N HIS A 33 3.78 4.16 -2.37
CA HIS A 33 4.98 4.98 -2.21
C HIS A 33 4.72 6.32 -1.56
N PHE A 34 3.69 7.08 -1.95
CA PHE A 34 3.60 8.51 -1.59
C PHE A 34 2.35 8.92 -0.81
N ASN A 35 1.20 8.30 -1.08
CA ASN A 35 -0.06 8.71 -0.49
C ASN A 35 -0.57 7.65 0.49
N TYR A 36 -0.51 7.93 1.78
CA TYR A 36 -0.98 7.00 2.82
C TYR A 36 -2.47 6.62 2.64
N ARG A 37 -3.29 7.50 2.06
CA ARG A 37 -4.71 7.20 1.79
C ARG A 37 -4.85 5.98 0.89
N MET A 38 -3.95 5.82 -0.09
CA MET A 38 -3.95 4.65 -0.97
C MET A 38 -3.68 3.34 -0.23
N ALA A 39 -2.95 3.40 0.89
CA ALA A 39 -2.79 2.22 1.74
C ALA A 39 -4.09 1.87 2.49
N LEU A 40 -4.90 2.86 2.85
CA LEU A 40 -6.21 2.62 3.48
C LEU A 40 -7.20 2.05 2.44
N GLU A 41 -7.29 2.69 1.28
CA GLU A 41 -8.13 2.24 0.17
C GLU A 41 -7.74 0.84 -0.32
N ALA A 42 -6.44 0.53 -0.40
CA ALA A 42 -5.99 -0.81 -0.81
C ALA A 42 -6.39 -1.91 0.18
N VAL A 43 -6.47 -1.61 1.48
CA VAL A 43 -7.02 -2.54 2.48
C VAL A 43 -8.50 -2.78 2.20
N ASP A 44 -9.27 -1.72 1.97
CA ASP A 44 -10.71 -1.80 1.70
C ASP A 44 -11.02 -2.48 0.35
N ALA A 45 -10.12 -2.32 -0.63
CA ALA A 45 -10.17 -3.00 -1.93
C ALA A 45 -9.82 -4.50 -1.85
N GLY A 46 -9.37 -5.00 -0.70
CA GLY A 46 -9.08 -6.42 -0.47
C GLY A 46 -7.66 -6.87 -0.81
N ALA A 47 -6.67 -5.99 -0.75
CA ALA A 47 -5.27 -6.40 -0.82
C ALA A 47 -4.92 -7.35 0.34
N ASP A 48 -4.15 -8.41 0.05
CA ASP A 48 -3.77 -9.40 1.07
C ASP A 48 -2.51 -9.00 1.84
N LYS A 49 -1.80 -7.97 1.36
CA LYS A 49 -0.61 -7.41 2.00
C LYS A 49 -0.40 -5.97 1.55
N ILE A 50 0.00 -5.12 2.49
CA ILE A 50 0.38 -3.75 2.20
C ILE A 50 1.91 -3.61 2.23
N ARG A 51 2.49 -2.87 1.29
CA ARG A 51 3.86 -2.36 1.40
C ARG A 51 3.86 -0.85 1.35
N ILE A 52 4.59 -0.25 2.29
CA ILE A 52 4.83 1.20 2.33
C ILE A 52 6.32 1.52 2.44
N ASN A 53 6.66 2.76 2.08
CA ASN A 53 7.90 3.43 2.49
C ASN A 53 7.58 4.60 3.44
N PRO A 54 7.86 4.50 4.75
CA PRO A 54 7.57 5.55 5.73
C PRO A 54 8.16 6.92 5.39
N GLY A 55 9.31 6.96 4.70
CA GLY A 55 9.98 8.20 4.32
C GLY A 55 9.18 9.07 3.34
N ASN A 56 8.23 8.46 2.62
CA ASN A 56 7.55 9.08 1.49
C ASN A 56 6.05 9.33 1.74
N ILE A 57 5.42 8.73 2.75
CA ILE A 57 3.95 8.71 2.92
C ILE A 57 3.38 9.81 3.85
N GLY A 58 4.17 10.84 4.20
CA GLY A 58 3.67 12.00 4.94
C GLY A 58 3.85 11.97 6.47
N GLY A 59 4.82 11.21 6.98
CA GLY A 59 5.29 11.31 8.38
C GLY A 59 4.66 10.33 9.37
N LYS A 60 5.09 10.42 10.65
CA LYS A 60 4.80 9.41 11.68
C LYS A 60 3.30 9.16 11.92
N ASN A 61 2.49 10.22 11.96
CA ASN A 61 1.04 10.08 12.18
C ASN A 61 0.37 9.31 11.04
N LYS A 62 0.81 9.53 9.79
CA LYS A 62 0.28 8.84 8.60
C LYS A 62 0.75 7.40 8.52
N VAL A 63 1.99 7.13 8.91
CA VAL A 63 2.48 5.76 9.09
C VAL A 63 1.64 5.03 10.14
N LYS A 64 1.36 5.66 11.29
CA LYS A 64 0.55 5.05 12.35
C LYS A 64 -0.86 4.72 11.86
N GLU A 65 -1.50 5.66 11.18
CA GLU A 65 -2.85 5.46 10.61
C GLU A 65 -2.91 4.24 9.67
N VAL A 66 -1.90 4.06 8.82
CA VAL A 66 -1.77 2.87 7.97
C VAL A 66 -1.56 1.60 8.79
N LEU A 67 -0.65 1.62 9.78
CA LEU A 67 -0.39 0.47 10.63
C LEU A 67 -1.63 0.03 11.40
N ASP A 68 -2.38 0.97 11.95
CA ASP A 68 -3.61 0.70 12.71
C ASP A 68 -4.67 0.03 11.81
N LYS A 69 -4.90 0.57 10.61
CA LYS A 69 -5.85 0.01 9.63
C LYS A 69 -5.46 -1.40 9.20
N VAL A 70 -4.18 -1.61 8.84
CA VAL A 70 -3.66 -2.90 8.37
C VAL A 70 -3.72 -3.96 9.47
N SER A 71 -3.34 -3.60 10.70
CA SER A 71 -3.42 -4.46 11.87
C SER A 71 -4.86 -4.84 12.21
N SER A 72 -5.79 -3.87 12.17
CA SER A 72 -7.21 -4.11 12.44
C SER A 72 -7.86 -5.05 11.41
N ALA A 73 -7.34 -5.06 10.18
CA ALA A 73 -7.77 -5.98 9.12
C ALA A 73 -7.08 -7.36 9.21
N GLY A 74 -6.15 -7.57 10.14
CA GLY A 74 -5.39 -8.82 10.27
C GLY A 74 -4.42 -9.07 9.11
N LEU A 75 -4.04 -8.02 8.37
CA LEU A 75 -3.22 -8.13 7.17
C LEU A 75 -1.73 -7.93 7.49
N PRO A 76 -0.82 -8.65 6.81
CA PRO A 76 0.61 -8.39 6.91
C PRO A 76 1.01 -7.05 6.26
N ILE A 77 2.02 -6.40 6.83
CA ILE A 77 2.64 -5.19 6.26
C ILE A 77 4.15 -5.34 6.06
N ARG A 78 4.66 -4.88 4.91
CA ARG A 78 6.10 -4.73 4.66
C ARG A 78 6.50 -3.26 4.73
N ILE A 79 7.48 -2.94 5.57
CA ILE A 79 8.11 -1.62 5.62
C ILE A 79 9.39 -1.67 4.79
N GLY A 80 9.41 -0.99 3.65
CA GLY A 80 10.58 -0.91 2.77
C GLY A 80 11.22 0.47 2.85
N VAL A 81 12.43 0.56 3.39
CA VAL A 81 13.21 1.80 3.47
C VAL A 81 14.38 1.69 2.50
N ASN A 82 14.57 2.71 1.65
CA ASN A 82 15.69 2.75 0.71
C ASN A 82 16.80 3.65 1.27
N ALA A 83 18.05 3.16 1.28
CA ALA A 83 19.20 3.90 1.79
C ALA A 83 19.47 5.23 1.04
N GLY A 84 18.99 5.36 -0.21
CA GLY A 84 19.08 6.59 -1.01
C GLY A 84 18.22 7.76 -0.53
N VAL A 85 17.38 7.57 0.50
CA VAL A 85 16.62 8.64 1.17
C VAL A 85 16.94 8.66 2.66
N LEU A 86 18.21 8.45 3.02
CA LEU A 86 18.73 8.95 4.29
C LEU A 86 18.82 10.47 4.17
N ARG A 87 17.94 11.18 4.89
CA ARG A 87 18.15 12.61 5.16
C ARG A 87 19.60 12.79 5.60
N LYS A 88 20.32 13.71 4.96
CA LYS A 88 21.58 14.25 5.51
C LYS A 88 21.29 14.65 6.96
N ILE A 89 22.01 14.01 7.88
CA ILE A 89 22.11 14.44 9.27
C ILE A 89 22.99 15.69 9.29
#